data_AF-A0A3G1KNV5-F1
#
_entry.id   AF-A0A3G1KNV5-F1
#
_cell.length_a   1.000
_cell.length_b   1.000
_cell.length_c   1.000
_cell.angle_alpha   90.00
_cell.angle_beta   90.00
_cell.angle_gamma   90.00
#
_symmetry.space_group_name_H-M   'P 1'
#
loop_
_entity.id
_entity.type
_entity.pdbx_description
1 polymer ?
#
loop_
_entity_poly.entity_id
_entity_poly.type
_entity_poly.pdbx_seq_one_letter_code
_entity_poly.pdbx_strand_id
1 'polypeptide(L)'
;MARERNPNREKAKELWTEHHGNITNRKIAELLGENEKVVAVWKQRDKWNVVQQKKECCTTKKRGAPKGNKNAKDNKGGAAPEKNKNAEKHGFFSKIFPDDPETMDIINSIEFKSPIDILWENIVIQYMVDYFVKTIF
;
A
#
# COMPACT_ATOMS: atom_id res chain seq x y z
N MET A 1 -7.57 16.36 -5.90
CA MET A 1 -8.03 17.68 -5.42
C MET A 1 -8.75 17.51 -4.08
N ALA A 2 -8.67 18.48 -3.18
CA ALA A 2 -9.44 18.45 -1.94
C ALA A 2 -10.93 18.64 -2.25
N ARG A 3 -11.83 17.97 -1.51
CA ARG A 3 -13.27 18.16 -1.67
C ARG A 3 -13.67 19.55 -1.18
N GLU A 4 -14.54 20.22 -1.92
CA GLU A 4 -15.14 21.49 -1.51
C GLU A 4 -15.92 21.34 -0.21
N ARG A 5 -15.95 22.41 0.58
CA ARG A 5 -16.64 22.44 1.87
C ARG A 5 -18.15 22.57 1.62
N ASN A 6 -18.95 21.76 2.32
CA ASN A 6 -20.42 21.87 2.22
C ASN A 6 -20.87 23.26 2.73
N PRO A 7 -21.64 24.05 1.95
CA PRO A 7 -22.11 25.37 2.34
C PRO A 7 -22.96 25.36 3.62
N ASN A 8 -23.69 24.28 3.90
CA ASN A 8 -24.48 24.12 5.12
C ASN A 8 -23.62 24.08 6.39
N ARG A 9 -22.33 23.71 6.27
CA ARG A 9 -21.40 23.70 7.41
C ARG A 9 -21.11 25.09 7.95
N GLU A 10 -21.07 26.10 7.08
CA GLU A 10 -20.82 27.49 7.47
C GLU A 10 -22.07 28.10 8.11
N LYS A 11 -23.24 27.89 7.49
CA LYS A 11 -24.54 28.28 8.06
C LYS A 11 -24.80 27.64 9.41
N ALA A 12 -24.45 26.37 9.58
CA ALA A 12 -24.53 25.67 10.86
C ALA A 12 -23.65 26.32 11.94
N LYS A 13 -22.50 26.87 11.56
CA LYS A 13 -21.58 27.57 12.48
C LYS A 13 -22.15 28.92 12.89
N GLU A 14 -22.73 29.64 11.95
CA GLU A 14 -23.38 30.93 12.17
C GLU A 14 -24.54 30.80 13.15
N LEU A 15 -25.50 29.90 12.88
CA LEU A 15 -26.60 29.57 13.80
C LEU A 15 -26.11 29.17 15.19
N TRP A 16 -25.04 28.37 15.26
CA TRP A 16 -24.48 27.98 16.55
C TRP A 16 -23.89 29.17 17.32
N THR A 17 -23.31 30.15 16.63
CA THR A 17 -22.71 31.35 17.22
C THR A 17 -23.78 32.35 17.64
N GLU A 18 -24.81 32.57 16.81
CA GLU A 18 -25.97 33.41 17.11
C GLU A 18 -26.68 32.97 18.38
N HIS A 19 -26.83 31.66 18.58
CA HIS A 19 -27.46 31.09 19.77
C HIS A 19 -26.49 30.88 20.95
N HIS A 20 -25.29 31.49 20.92
CA HIS A 20 -24.26 31.37 21.96
C HIS A 20 -23.94 29.92 22.36
N GLY A 21 -24.05 29.00 21.41
CA GLY A 21 -23.85 27.57 21.62
C GLY A 21 -24.95 26.82 22.37
N ASN A 22 -26.04 27.50 22.76
CA ASN A 22 -27.19 26.93 23.48
C ASN A 22 -28.27 26.34 22.54
N ILE A 23 -27.87 25.94 21.33
CA ILE A 23 -28.75 25.31 20.35
C ILE A 23 -28.41 23.83 20.19
N THR A 24 -29.44 22.99 20.17
CA THR A 24 -29.31 21.55 19.99
C THR A 24 -28.91 21.22 18.54
N ASN A 25 -28.15 20.13 18.36
CA ASN A 25 -27.74 19.68 17.02
C ASN A 25 -28.97 19.33 16.15
N ARG A 26 -30.01 18.77 16.78
CA ARG A 26 -31.29 18.48 16.12
C ARG A 26 -31.93 19.73 15.53
N LYS A 27 -31.93 20.86 16.25
CA LYS A 27 -32.56 22.08 15.75
C LYS A 27 -31.80 22.69 14.57
N ILE A 28 -30.46 22.68 14.62
CA ILE A 28 -29.62 23.11 13.48
C ILE A 28 -29.87 22.19 12.27
N ALA A 29 -29.96 20.89 12.50
CA ALA A 29 -30.25 19.90 11.46
C ALA A 29 -31.61 20.12 10.80
N GLU A 30 -32.67 20.37 11.58
CA GLU A 30 -34.01 20.71 11.05
C GLU A 30 -34.00 21.96 10.18
N LEU A 31 -33.31 23.03 10.60
CA LEU A 31 -33.24 24.29 9.85
C LEU A 31 -32.50 24.17 8.52
N LEU A 32 -31.50 23.27 8.45
CA LEU A 32 -30.64 23.09 7.28
C LEU A 32 -31.06 21.90 6.41
N GLY A 33 -32.04 21.10 6.83
CA GLY A 33 -32.43 19.86 6.15
C GLY A 33 -31.34 18.78 6.18
N GLU A 34 -30.47 18.81 7.19
CA GLU A 34 -29.32 17.92 7.33
C GLU A 34 -29.53 16.90 8.45
N ASN A 35 -28.66 15.89 8.56
CA ASN A 35 -28.74 14.93 9.64
C ASN A 35 -28.07 15.47 10.92
N GLU A 36 -28.68 15.23 12.09
CA GLU A 36 -28.12 15.60 13.40
C GLU A 36 -26.66 15.12 13.59
N LYS A 37 -26.33 13.91 13.10
CA LYS A 37 -24.97 13.34 13.18
C LYS A 37 -23.97 14.13 12.35
N VAL A 38 -24.38 14.72 11.23
CA VAL A 38 -23.52 15.52 10.36
C VAL A 38 -23.13 16.82 11.07
N VAL A 39 -24.08 17.49 11.72
CA VAL A 39 -23.84 18.68 12.55
C VAL A 39 -22.88 18.37 13.71
N ALA A 40 -23.05 17.20 14.36
CA ALA A 40 -22.14 16.75 15.42
C ALA A 40 -20.71 16.55 14.90
N VAL A 41 -20.54 15.95 13.72
CA VAL A 41 -19.23 15.76 13.07
C VAL A 41 -18.60 17.11 12.70
N TRP A 42 -19.38 18.08 12.21
CA TRP A 42 -18.87 19.43 11.93
C TRP A 42 -18.37 20.12 13.20
N LYS A 43 -19.15 20.08 14.29
CA LYS A 43 -18.74 20.60 15.61
C LYS A 43 -17.43 19.98 16.10
N GLN A 44 -17.25 18.66 15.93
CA GLN A 44 -16.02 17.96 16.32
C GLN A 44 -14.83 18.34 15.44
N ARG A 45 -14.98 18.33 14.11
CA ARG A 45 -13.90 18.63 13.16
C ARG A 45 -13.43 20.08 13.26
N ASP A 46 -14.37 21.01 13.43
CA ASP A 46 -14.09 22.44 13.55
C ASP A 46 -13.88 22.91 14.98
N LYS A 47 -13.95 22.00 15.96
CA LYS A 47 -13.69 22.28 17.37
C LYS A 47 -14.57 23.42 17.91
N TRP A 48 -15.86 23.46 17.54
CA TRP A 48 -16.79 24.48 18.06
C TRP A 48 -17.04 24.32 19.56
N ASN A 49 -17.06 23.07 20.04
CA ASN A 49 -17.15 22.76 21.46
C ASN A 49 -16.11 21.68 21.82
N VAL A 50 -15.05 22.09 22.51
CA VAL A 50 -13.85 21.26 22.75
C VAL A 50 -13.93 20.56 24.11
N VAL A 51 -14.82 19.58 24.27
CA VAL A 51 -14.89 18.78 25.52
C VAL A 51 -14.25 17.39 25.41
N GLN A 52 -13.65 17.03 24.27
CA GLN A 52 -12.88 15.79 24.19
C GLN A 52 -11.59 16.02 23.42
N GLN A 53 -10.45 16.03 24.13
CA GLN A 53 -9.53 14.88 24.21
C GLN A 53 -8.66 15.01 25.48
N LYS A 54 -8.86 14.15 26.48
CA LYS A 54 -7.79 13.90 27.48
C LYS A 54 -6.54 13.47 26.70
N LYS A 55 -5.34 13.82 27.17
CA LYS A 55 -4.06 13.27 26.64
C LYS A 55 -4.05 11.72 26.62
N GLU A 56 -4.95 11.10 27.36
CA GLU A 56 -5.17 9.67 27.47
C GLU A 56 -6.17 9.21 26.41
N CYS A 57 -5.68 8.50 25.39
CA CYS A 57 -6.55 7.79 24.46
C CYS A 57 -6.85 6.38 24.97
N CYS A 58 -8.05 5.86 24.68
CA CYS A 58 -8.43 4.48 25.01
C CYS A 58 -7.64 3.42 24.22
N THR A 59 -6.77 3.83 23.30
CA THR A 59 -5.82 2.95 22.61
C THR A 59 -4.57 2.79 23.45
N THR A 60 -4.65 2.02 24.54
CA THR A 60 -3.56 1.73 25.49
C THR A 60 -2.47 0.79 24.93
N LYS A 61 -2.26 0.77 23.62
CA LYS A 61 -1.18 -0.03 23.01
C LYS A 61 -0.18 0.93 22.38
N LYS A 62 0.92 1.19 23.09
CA LYS A 62 2.13 1.71 22.45
C LYS A 62 2.43 0.82 21.24
N ARG A 63 2.58 1.41 20.06
CA ARG A 63 3.02 0.67 18.87
C ARG A 63 4.38 0.04 19.19
N GLY A 64 4.52 -1.26 18.94
CA GLY A 64 5.76 -1.99 19.14
C GLY A 64 5.55 -3.32 19.86
N ALA A 65 6.62 -4.11 19.91
CA ALA A 65 6.66 -5.33 20.69
C ALA A 65 6.45 -5.04 22.20
N PRO A 66 5.78 -5.94 22.93
CA PRO A 66 5.69 -5.84 24.39
C PRO A 66 7.07 -5.74 25.05
N LYS A 67 7.16 -5.03 26.18
CA LYS A 67 8.40 -4.94 26.96
C LYS A 67 8.81 -6.35 27.42
N GLY A 68 10.03 -6.77 27.10
CA GLY A 68 10.53 -8.11 27.41
C GLY A 68 10.23 -9.18 26.34
N ASN A 69 9.72 -8.79 25.16
CA ASN A 69 9.57 -9.71 24.04
C ASN A 69 10.93 -10.34 23.66
N LYS A 70 11.00 -11.68 23.67
CA LYS A 70 12.19 -12.47 23.32
C LYS A 70 12.15 -13.01 21.88
N ASN A 71 11.11 -12.71 21.11
CA ASN A 71 10.94 -13.21 19.73
C ASN A 71 12.06 -12.76 18.77
N ALA A 72 12.87 -11.77 19.15
CA ALA A 72 14.01 -11.30 18.38
C ALA A 72 15.35 -11.45 19.14
N LYS A 73 15.41 -12.24 20.21
CA LYS A 73 16.60 -12.33 21.10
C LYS A 73 17.88 -12.76 20.36
N ASP A 74 17.74 -13.61 19.34
CA ASP A 74 18.86 -14.11 18.52
C ASP A 74 18.82 -13.59 17.07
N ASN A 75 17.84 -12.73 16.75
CA ASN A 75 17.80 -12.03 15.47
C ASN A 75 18.59 -10.74 15.62
N LYS A 76 19.70 -10.59 14.88
CA LYS A 76 20.55 -9.38 14.90
C LYS A 76 19.81 -8.09 14.55
N GLY A 77 18.56 -8.18 14.08
CA GLY A 77 17.75 -7.04 13.65
C GLY A 77 18.33 -6.40 12.37
N GLY A 78 17.46 -5.86 11.53
CA GLY A 78 17.89 -5.06 10.38
C GLY A 78 18.32 -5.81 9.12
N ALA A 79 18.70 -7.09 9.20
CA ALA A 79 19.01 -7.90 8.03
C ALA A 79 18.03 -9.05 7.85
N ALA A 80 17.44 -9.11 6.66
CA ALA A 80 16.74 -10.27 6.18
C ALA A 80 17.71 -11.47 6.11
N PRO A 81 17.26 -12.73 6.35
CA PRO A 81 18.10 -13.90 6.15
C PRO A 81 18.73 -13.90 4.75
N GLU A 82 19.93 -14.48 4.62
CA GLU A 82 20.58 -14.65 3.33
C GLU A 82 19.62 -15.37 2.38
N LYS A 83 19.40 -14.82 1.16
CA LYS A 83 18.38 -15.24 0.18
C LYS A 83 16.91 -14.91 0.51
N ASN A 84 16.62 -13.99 1.42
CA ASN A 84 15.24 -13.56 1.64
C ASN A 84 14.69 -12.74 0.45
N LYS A 85 13.72 -13.31 -0.25
CA LYS A 85 13.04 -12.71 -1.41
C LYS A 85 11.85 -11.81 -1.06
N ASN A 86 11.56 -11.57 0.23
CA ASN A 86 10.40 -10.77 0.66
C ASN A 86 10.40 -9.32 0.16
N ALA A 87 11.56 -8.78 -0.25
CA ALA A 87 11.68 -7.43 -0.80
C ALA A 87 11.42 -7.35 -2.33
N GLU A 88 11.30 -8.50 -3.01
CA GLU A 88 11.00 -8.55 -4.45
C GLU A 88 9.52 -8.21 -4.69
N LYS A 89 9.20 -6.91 -4.75
CA LYS A 89 7.83 -6.44 -5.01
C LYS A 89 7.32 -6.78 -6.41
N HIS A 90 8.24 -6.94 -7.35
CA HIS A 90 7.96 -7.17 -8.77
C HIS A 90 8.95 -8.19 -9.35
N GLY A 91 8.96 -9.41 -8.80
CA GLY A 91 9.71 -10.53 -9.39
C GLY A 91 9.06 -11.01 -10.68
N PHE A 92 9.09 -10.20 -11.75
CA PHE A 92 8.63 -10.62 -13.07
C PHE A 92 9.52 -11.76 -13.59
N PHE A 93 10.84 -11.60 -13.47
CA PHE A 93 11.82 -12.60 -13.88
C PHE A 93 11.92 -13.78 -12.90
N SER A 94 11.84 -13.55 -11.58
CA SER A 94 11.86 -14.63 -10.56
C SER A 94 10.66 -15.59 -10.64
N LYS A 95 9.56 -15.19 -11.30
CA LYS A 95 8.39 -16.06 -11.53
C LYS A 95 8.46 -16.83 -12.84
N ILE A 96 9.18 -16.31 -13.83
CA ILE A 96 9.22 -16.84 -15.19
C ILE A 96 10.39 -17.81 -15.35
N PHE A 97 11.52 -17.53 -14.71
CA PHE A 97 12.71 -18.37 -14.75
C PHE A 97 12.90 -19.06 -13.39
N PRO A 98 13.05 -20.40 -13.35
CA PRO A 98 13.38 -21.09 -12.12
C PRO A 98 14.77 -20.71 -11.60
N ASP A 99 14.96 -20.74 -10.27
CA ASP A 99 16.25 -20.48 -9.62
C ASP A 99 17.21 -21.69 -9.67
N ASP A 100 17.05 -22.59 -10.64
CA ASP A 100 17.93 -23.74 -10.74
C ASP A 100 19.30 -23.33 -11.35
N PRO A 101 20.40 -24.02 -10.97
CA PRO A 101 21.74 -23.64 -11.43
C PRO A 101 21.91 -23.68 -12.95
N GLU A 102 21.24 -24.60 -13.64
CA GLU A 102 21.37 -24.80 -15.08
C GLU A 102 20.72 -23.63 -15.86
N THR A 103 19.52 -23.22 -15.45
CA THR A 103 18.85 -22.04 -16.02
C THR A 103 19.67 -20.77 -15.80
N MET A 104 20.27 -20.60 -14.62
CA MET A 104 21.09 -19.43 -14.30
C MET A 104 22.39 -19.39 -15.14
N ASP A 105 23.02 -20.53 -15.36
CA ASP A 105 24.20 -20.63 -16.22
C ASP A 105 23.87 -20.25 -17.67
N ILE A 106 22.71 -20.68 -18.18
CA ILE A 106 22.22 -20.29 -19.50
C ILE A 106 21.96 -18.78 -19.57
N ILE A 107 21.26 -18.21 -18.58
CA ILE A 107 20.98 -16.75 -18.53
C ILE A 107 22.28 -15.95 -18.51
N ASN A 108 23.23 -16.34 -17.66
CA ASN A 108 24.54 -15.69 -17.57
C ASN A 108 25.27 -15.79 -18.92
N SER A 109 25.20 -16.94 -19.60
CA SER A 109 25.82 -17.10 -20.93
C SER A 109 25.22 -16.18 -21.99
N ILE A 110 23.93 -15.84 -21.87
CA ILE A 110 23.22 -14.93 -22.78
C ILE A 110 23.61 -13.48 -22.51
N GLU A 111 23.83 -13.10 -21.23
CA GLU A 111 24.19 -11.72 -20.85
C GLU A 111 25.49 -11.23 -21.52
N PHE A 112 26.42 -12.14 -21.80
CA PHE A 112 27.70 -11.81 -22.45
C PHE A 112 27.67 -11.90 -23.98
N LYS A 113 26.56 -12.32 -24.59
CA LYS A 113 26.45 -12.46 -26.05
C LYS A 113 25.86 -11.19 -26.67
N SER A 114 26.30 -10.89 -27.89
CA SER A 114 25.71 -9.79 -28.65
C SER A 114 24.31 -10.20 -29.17
N PRO A 115 23.38 -9.24 -29.35
CA PRO A 115 22.06 -9.55 -29.91
C PRO A 115 22.11 -10.22 -31.29
N ILE A 116 23.13 -9.92 -32.11
CA ILE A 116 23.28 -10.51 -33.44
C ILE A 116 23.68 -11.98 -33.33
N ASP A 117 24.56 -12.33 -32.38
CA ASP A 117 24.99 -13.72 -32.16
C ASP A 117 23.83 -14.58 -31.65
N ILE A 118 23.01 -14.04 -30.74
CA ILE A 118 21.81 -14.72 -30.23
C ILE A 118 20.82 -15.02 -31.37
N LEU A 119 20.58 -14.04 -32.25
CA LEU A 119 19.70 -14.23 -33.40
C LEU A 119 20.26 -15.28 -34.37
N TRP A 120 21.56 -15.28 -34.62
CA TRP A 120 22.21 -16.26 -35.47
C TRP A 120 22.14 -17.68 -34.89
N GLU A 121 22.41 -17.85 -33.59
CA GLU A 121 22.28 -19.14 -32.90
C GLU A 121 20.85 -19.69 -32.99
N ASN A 122 19.84 -18.83 -32.80
CA ASN A 122 18.43 -19.23 -32.95
C ASN A 122 18.11 -19.72 -34.36
N ILE A 123 18.64 -19.06 -35.40
CA ILE A 123 18.47 -19.48 -36.81
C ILE A 123 19.10 -20.86 -37.04
N VAL A 124 20.31 -21.08 -36.51
CA VAL A 124 21.02 -22.35 -36.65
C VAL A 124 20.28 -23.48 -35.94
N ILE A 125 19.81 -23.25 -34.70
CA ILE A 125 19.04 -24.23 -33.93
C ILE A 125 17.77 -24.63 -34.69
N GLN A 126 17.01 -23.66 -35.20
CA GLN A 126 15.80 -23.95 -35.96
C GLN A 126 16.09 -24.77 -37.22
N TYR A 127 17.14 -24.41 -37.97
CA TYR A 127 17.54 -25.14 -39.16
C TYR A 127 17.95 -26.59 -38.84
N MET A 128 18.69 -26.79 -37.76
CA MET A 128 19.08 -28.12 -37.29
C MET A 128 17.86 -28.95 -36.88
N VAL A 129 16.92 -28.39 -36.11
CA VAL A 129 15.68 -29.08 -35.73
C VAL A 129 14.89 -29.49 -36.97
N ASP A 130 14.71 -28.58 -37.92
CA ASP A 130 14.00 -28.87 -39.18
C ASP A 130 14.70 -29.97 -39.99
N TYR A 131 16.02 -29.99 -39.99
CA TYR A 131 16.82 -31.02 -40.66
C TYR A 131 16.67 -32.38 -39.97
N PHE A 132 16.76 -32.44 -38.64
CA PHE A 132 16.60 -33.69 -37.88
C PHE A 132 15.18 -34.24 -38.01
N VAL A 133 14.15 -33.40 -37.95
CA VAL A 133 12.75 -33.82 -38.14
C VAL A 133 12.53 -34.41 -39.54
N LYS A 134 13.15 -33.83 -40.59
CA LYS A 134 13.08 -34.36 -41.96
C LYS A 134 13.90 -35.62 -42.20
N THR A 135 14.82 -35.96 -41.30
CA THR A 135 15.71 -37.12 -41.44
C THR A 135 15.22 -38.31 -40.60
N ILE A 136 14.38 -38.06 -39.59
CA ILE A 136 13.85 -39.08 -38.67
C ILE A 136 12.45 -39.59 -39.10
N PHE A 137 11.77 -38.91 -40.05
CA PHE A 137 10.54 -39.35 -40.70
C PHE A 137 10.73 -39.48 -42.21
#